data_AF-A0A3M1D4M0-F1
#
_entry.id   AF-A0A3M1D4M0-F1
#
_cell.length_a   1.000
_cell.length_b   1.000
_cell.length_c   1.000
_cell.angle_alpha   90.00
_cell.angle_beta   90.00
_cell.angle_gamma   90.00
#
_symmetry.space_group_name_H-M   'P 1'
#
loop_
_entity.id
_entity.type
_entity.pdbx_description
1 polymer ?
#
loop_
_entity_poly.entity_id
_entity_poly.type
_entity_poly.pdbx_seq_one_letter_code
_entity_poly.pdbx_strand_id
1 'polypeptide(L)' 'MLLSVGADWLAMEVIPEFPFKPDAFFAYPWWLFASAPFFAVVFCVAGAVFPSRKAARLDPASALAAR' A
#
# COMPACT_ATOMS: atom_id res chain seq x y z
N MET A 1 5.15 5.73 -11.08
CA MET A 1 4.31 5.05 -12.09
C MET A 1 4.42 5.71 -13.46
N LEU A 2 4.12 7.01 -13.61
CA LEU A 2 4.34 7.70 -14.90
C LEU A 2 5.82 7.69 -15.34
N LEU A 3 6.74 7.95 -14.40
CA LEU A 3 8.18 7.86 -14.66
C LEU A 3 8.62 6.44 -15.05
N SER A 4 8.04 5.40 -14.44
CA SER A 4 8.38 4.02 -14.75
C SER A 4 7.82 3.56 -16.09
N VAL A 5 6.62 4.00 -16.48
CA VAL A 5 6.06 3.77 -17.83
C VAL A 5 6.92 4.44 -18.90
N GLY A 6 7.33 5.70 -18.69
CA GLY A 6 8.20 6.42 -19.62
C GLY A 6 9.59 5.79 -19.73
N ALA A 7 10.15 5.32 -18.61
CA ALA A 7 11.43 4.59 -18.60
C ALA A 7 11.33 3.23 -19.29
N ASP A 8 10.22 2.50 -19.11
CA ASP A 8 9.98 1.22 -19.78
C ASP A 8 9.88 1.41 -21.30
N TRP A 9 9.12 2.41 -21.74
CA TRP A 9 9.00 2.77 -23.15
C TRP A 9 10.36 3.17 -23.76
N LEU A 10 11.12 4.04 -23.06
CA LEU A 10 12.44 4.47 -23.51
C LEU A 10 13.44 3.28 -23.58
N ALA A 11 13.39 2.39 -22.59
CA ALA A 11 14.24 1.19 -22.56
C ALA A 11 13.91 0.23 -23.71
N MET A 12 12.63 0.11 -24.10
CA MET A 12 12.24 -0.72 -25.24
C MET A 12 12.76 -0.15 -26.56
N GLU A 13 12.69 1.17 -26.74
CA GLU A 13 13.11 1.88 -27.95
C GLU A 13 14.64 1.94 -28.12
N VAL A 14 15.38 2.16 -27.02
CA VAL A 14 16.84 2.43 -27.06
C VAL A 14 17.67 1.15 -26.97
N ILE A 15 17.19 0.11 -26.28
CA ILE A 15 17.98 -1.10 -26.02
C ILE A 15 17.75 -2.11 -27.16
N PRO A 16 18.82 -2.54 -27.87
CA PRO A 16 18.70 -3.53 -28.95
C PRO A 16 18.16 -4.85 -28.42
N GLU A 17 17.57 -5.67 -29.30
CA GLU A 17 17.10 -7.00 -28.92
C GLU A 17 18.28 -7.90 -28.55
N PHE A 18 18.16 -8.57 -27.41
CA PHE A 18 19.11 -9.54 -26.93
C PHE A 18 18.34 -10.74 -26.33
N PRO A 19 18.94 -11.94 -26.26
CA PRO A 19 18.26 -13.10 -25.73
C PRO A 19 17.81 -12.83 -24.29
N PHE A 20 16.55 -13.14 -23.96
CA PHE A 20 15.91 -12.91 -22.66
C PHE A 20 15.55 -11.45 -22.32
N LYS A 21 15.39 -10.55 -23.31
CA LYS A 21 14.79 -9.23 -23.07
C LYS A 21 13.34 -9.42 -22.56
N PRO A 22 12.97 -8.88 -21.39
CA PRO A 22 11.60 -8.95 -20.89
C PRO A 22 10.67 -8.03 -21.69
N ASP A 23 9.37 -8.34 -21.75
CA ASP A 23 8.36 -7.51 -22.44
C ASP A 23 8.04 -6.20 -21.69
N ALA A 24 8.29 -6.17 -20.38
CA ALA A 24 8.19 -5.00 -19.53
C ALA A 24 9.17 -5.14 -18.36
N PHE A 25 9.99 -4.12 -18.10
CA PHE A 25 10.86 -4.07 -16.92
C PHE A 25 10.06 -3.70 -15.67
N PHE A 26 8.96 -2.96 -15.82
CA PHE A 26 8.11 -2.48 -14.73
C PHE A 26 6.68 -3.01 -14.84
N ALA A 27 6.49 -4.29 -14.50
CA ALA A 27 5.17 -4.92 -14.47
C ALA A 27 4.46 -4.71 -13.12
N TYR A 28 3.38 -3.93 -13.11
CA TYR A 28 2.53 -3.72 -11.93
C TYR A 28 1.15 -4.34 -12.15
N PRO A 29 0.85 -5.50 -11.56
CA PRO A 29 -0.48 -6.07 -11.73
C PRO A 29 -1.54 -5.20 -11.06
N TRP A 30 -2.69 -5.04 -11.72
CA TRP A 30 -3.77 -4.15 -11.26
C TRP A 30 -4.26 -4.49 -9.84
N TRP A 31 -4.25 -5.77 -9.46
CA TRP A 31 -4.68 -6.22 -8.14
C TRP A 31 -3.75 -5.74 -7.02
N LEU A 32 -2.48 -5.44 -7.30
CA LEU A 32 -1.53 -4.92 -6.31
C LEU A 32 -1.96 -3.56 -5.77
N PHE A 33 -2.56 -2.72 -6.63
CA PHE A 33 -3.07 -1.42 -6.22
C PHE A 33 -4.27 -1.51 -5.28
N ALA A 34 -5.05 -2.58 -5.37
CA ALA A 34 -6.16 -2.84 -4.46
C ALA A 34 -5.70 -3.57 -3.19
N SER A 35 -4.85 -4.59 -3.33
CA SER A 35 -4.44 -5.44 -2.22
C SER A 35 -3.51 -4.74 -1.23
N ALA A 36 -2.59 -3.89 -1.71
CA ALA A 36 -1.65 -3.19 -0.84
C ALA A 36 -2.34 -2.26 0.18
N PRO A 37 -3.21 -1.29 -0.22
CA PRO A 37 -3.91 -0.46 0.74
C PRO A 37 -4.91 -1.26 1.57
N PHE A 38 -5.59 -2.25 0.99
CA PHE A 38 -6.52 -3.12 1.73
C PHE A 38 -5.80 -3.85 2.86
N PHE A 39 -4.64 -4.45 2.58
CA PHE A 39 -3.82 -5.13 3.57
C PHE A 39 -3.38 -4.17 4.68
N ALA A 40 -2.89 -2.98 4.32
CA ALA A 40 -2.51 -1.97 5.29
C ALA A 40 -3.69 -1.58 6.22
N VAL A 41 -4.86 -1.32 5.65
CA VAL A 41 -6.08 -0.99 6.42
C VAL A 41 -6.47 -2.12 7.35
N VAL A 42 -6.48 -3.37 6.88
CA VAL A 42 -6.80 -4.55 7.70
C VAL A 42 -5.89 -4.63 8.93
N PHE A 43 -4.58 -4.44 8.75
CA PHE A 43 -3.63 -4.50 9.86
C PHE A 43 -3.72 -3.29 10.79
N CYS A 44 -3.95 -2.09 10.26
CA CYS A 44 -4.20 -0.90 11.07
C CYS A 44 -5.46 -1.09 11.95
N VAL A 45 -6.55 -1.59 11.36
CA VAL A 45 -7.79 -1.87 12.09
C VAL A 45 -7.54 -2.96 13.13
N ALA A 46 -6.93 -4.08 12.75
CA ALA A 46 -6.64 -5.20 13.64
C ALA A 46 -5.82 -4.74 14.86
N GLY A 47 -4.76 -3.94 14.64
CA GLY A 47 -3.94 -3.38 15.71
C GLY A 47 -4.69 -2.39 16.60
N ALA A 48 -5.64 -1.64 16.03
CA ALA A 48 -6.44 -0.66 16.76
C ALA A 48 -7.60 -1.28 17.56
N VAL A 49 -8.01 -2.54 17.29
CA VAL A 49 -9.18 -3.16 17.95
C VAL A 49 -9.03 -3.23 19.46
N PHE A 50 -7.88 -3.66 19.99
CA PHE A 50 -7.68 -3.76 21.44
C PHE A 50 -7.68 -2.39 22.15
N PRO A 51 -6.85 -1.40 21.75
CA PRO A 51 -6.83 -0.11 22.42
C PRO A 51 -8.16 0.66 22.27
N SER A 52 -8.81 0.61 21.11
CA SER A 52 -10.11 1.27 20.90
C SER A 52 -11.20 0.70 21.80
N ARG A 53 -11.26 -0.63 21.97
CA ARG A 53 -12.22 -1.29 22.86
C ARG A 53 -11.99 -0.94 24.32
N LYS A 54 -10.73 -0.81 24.74
CA LYS A 54 -10.39 -0.39 26.10
C LYS A 54 -10.86 1.05 26.35
N ALA A 55 -10.56 1.96 25.42
CA ALA A 55 -10.97 3.36 25.52
C ALA A 55 -12.50 3.52 25.54
N ALA A 56 -13.22 2.79 24.69
CA ALA A 56 -14.69 2.85 24.61
C ALA A 56 -15.42 2.38 25.88
N ARG A 57 -14.73 1.66 26.78
CA ARG A 57 -15.28 1.17 28.05
C ARG A 57 -14.97 2.08 29.23
N LEU A 58 -14.16 3.13 29.05
CA LEU A 58 -13.90 4.11 30.09
C LEU A 58 -15.16 4.95 30.31
N ASP A 59 -15.48 5.20 31.58
CA ASP A 59 -16.59 6.09 31.92
C ASP A 59 -16.29 7.50 31.39
N PRO A 60 -17.18 8.12 30.59
CA PRO A 60 -16.91 9.41 29.96
C PRO A 60 -16.62 10.54 30.95
N ALA A 61 -17.21 10.51 32.15
CA ALA A 61 -16.87 11.48 33.20
C ALA A 61 -15.44 11.27 33.71
N SER A 62 -15.02 10.03 33.94
CA SER A 62 -13.63 9.70 34.28
C SER A 62 -12.63 10.02 33.16
N ALA A 63 -13.01 9.86 31.89
CA ALA A 63 -12.16 10.16 30.75
C ALA A 63 -11.94 11.68 30.56
N LEU A 64 -12.94 12.51 30.89
CA LEU A 64 -12.83 13.97 30.85
C LEU A 64 -12.15 14.53 32.11
N ALA A 65 -12.34 13.89 33.27
CA ALA A 65 -11.70 14.26 34.53
C ALA A 65 -10.23 13.81 34.64
N ALA A 66 -9.78 12.87 33.82
CA ALA A 66 -8.38 12.45 33.73
C ALA A 66 -7.46 13.46 33.01
N ARG A 67 -7.87 14.73 32.92
CA ARG A 67 -7.09 15.84 32.34
C ARG A 67 -6.30 16.57 33.42
#